data_AF-A0A5N5U1T1-F1
#
_entry.id   AF-A0A5N5U1T1-F1
#
_cell.length_a   1.000
_cell.length_b   1.000
_cell.length_c   1.000
_cell.angle_alpha   90.00
_cell.angle_beta   90.00
_cell.angle_gamma   90.00
#
_symmetry.space_group_name_H-M   'P 1'
#
loop_
_entity.id
_entity.type
_entity.pdbx_description
1 polymer ?
#
loop_
_entity_poly.entity_id
_entity_poly.type
_entity_poly.pdbx_seq_one_letter_code
_entity_poly.pdbx_strand_id
1 'polypeptide(L)'
;MTLDVPAPPVPELAVGQDAGSYDDADPQSDEYRREELQELLYDGAWEDAFEQWIETTPVEEADWEIVRDLGLTSQFDFFWDDFADRVGYHAPGLPEDWKERELHPELESWSRVSRINAGLTEFGQLVCDVLKSEYIDWESSFEPPEDLPDFE
;
A
#
# COMPACT_ATOMS: atom_id res chain seq x y z
N MET A 1 13.76 7.60 -15.37
CA MET A 1 13.77 9.03 -14.95
C MET A 1 13.60 8.99 -13.46
N THR A 2 14.29 9.84 -12.72
CA THR A 2 14.15 9.92 -11.26
C THR A 2 13.21 11.06 -10.95
N LEU A 3 12.20 10.83 -10.13
CA LEU A 3 11.31 11.87 -9.61
C LEU A 3 12.03 12.61 -8.47
N ASP A 4 12.21 13.94 -8.58
CA ASP A 4 12.93 14.75 -7.58
C ASP A 4 11.94 15.46 -6.66
N VAL A 5 11.36 14.70 -5.72
CA VAL A 5 10.35 15.20 -4.78
C VAL A 5 10.59 14.59 -3.38
N PRO A 6 10.23 15.29 -2.30
CA PRO A 6 10.34 14.71 -0.96
C PRO A 6 9.30 13.61 -0.74
N ALA A 7 9.59 12.70 0.19
CA ALA A 7 8.63 11.69 0.62
C ALA A 7 7.34 12.34 1.16
N PRO A 8 6.15 11.82 0.77
CA PRO A 8 4.88 12.27 1.34
C PRO A 8 4.77 11.83 2.80
N PRO A 9 3.87 12.47 3.59
CA PRO A 9 3.57 12.00 4.95
C PRO A 9 3.14 10.53 4.96
N VAL A 10 3.51 9.82 6.02
CA VAL A 10 3.09 8.45 6.28
C VAL A 10 1.55 8.40 6.36
N PRO A 11 0.88 7.44 5.69
CA PRO A 11 -0.57 7.27 5.82
C PRO A 11 -0.97 6.85 7.24
N GLU A 12 -2.17 7.26 7.66
CA GLU A 12 -2.77 6.74 8.89
C GLU A 12 -3.56 5.47 8.56
N LEU A 13 -3.08 4.33 9.07
CA LEU A 13 -3.75 3.05 8.91
C LEU A 13 -5.07 3.06 9.68
N ALA A 14 -6.11 2.44 9.13
CA ALA A 14 -7.43 2.33 9.78
C ALA A 14 -7.43 1.33 10.95
N VAL A 15 -6.69 1.64 12.02
CA VAL A 15 -6.65 0.86 13.26
C VAL A 15 -8.06 0.79 13.87
N GLY A 16 -8.55 -0.42 14.15
CA GLY A 16 -9.88 -0.67 14.69
C GLY A 16 -11.03 -0.70 13.67
N GLN A 17 -10.73 -0.70 12.36
CA GLN A 17 -11.69 -1.09 11.32
C GLN A 17 -11.43 -2.52 10.88
N ASP A 18 -12.51 -3.30 10.75
CA ASP A 18 -12.46 -4.70 10.32
C ASP A 18 -11.87 -4.78 8.91
N ALA A 19 -10.72 -5.46 8.78
CA ALA A 19 -10.04 -5.65 7.50
C ALA A 19 -10.96 -6.32 6.47
N GLY A 20 -11.94 -7.12 6.91
CA GLY A 20 -12.94 -7.75 6.04
C GLY A 20 -13.93 -6.80 5.35
N SER A 21 -13.81 -5.48 5.55
CA SER A 21 -14.54 -4.48 4.74
C SER A 21 -13.99 -4.36 3.32
N TYR A 22 -12.80 -4.89 3.06
CA TYR A 22 -12.19 -4.93 1.73
C TYR A 22 -12.28 -6.34 1.14
N ASP A 23 -12.62 -6.44 -0.14
CA ASP A 23 -12.91 -7.72 -0.83
C ASP A 23 -11.71 -8.68 -0.88
N ASP A 24 -10.48 -8.15 -0.75
CA ASP A 24 -9.21 -8.89 -0.81
C ASP A 24 -8.55 -9.14 0.56
N ALA A 25 -9.22 -8.80 1.67
CA ALA A 25 -8.64 -8.89 3.01
C ALA A 25 -9.29 -9.98 3.86
N ASP A 26 -8.46 -10.76 4.56
CA ASP A 26 -8.95 -11.76 5.51
C ASP A 26 -9.44 -11.07 6.81
N PRO A 27 -10.66 -11.36 7.27
CA PRO A 27 -11.24 -10.72 8.47
C PRO A 27 -10.51 -11.09 9.79
N GLN A 28 -9.51 -11.97 9.75
CA GLN A 28 -8.68 -12.34 10.91
C GLN A 28 -7.35 -11.60 10.95
N SER A 29 -7.14 -10.58 10.09
CA SER A 29 -5.96 -9.70 10.19
C SER A 29 -5.95 -9.02 11.57
N ASP A 30 -5.13 -9.54 12.48
CA ASP A 30 -5.06 -9.11 13.88
C ASP A 30 -4.82 -7.59 13.99
N GLU A 31 -5.74 -6.89 14.66
CA GLU A 31 -5.67 -5.44 14.93
C GLU A 31 -4.30 -5.02 15.53
N TYR A 32 -3.68 -5.88 16.34
CA TYR A 32 -2.35 -5.68 16.93
C TYR A 32 -1.25 -5.47 15.90
N ARG A 33 -1.24 -6.28 14.83
CA ARG A 33 -0.21 -6.18 13.78
C ARG A 33 -0.33 -4.87 13.00
N ARG A 34 -1.51 -4.26 12.97
CA ARG A 34 -1.74 -3.00 12.27
C ARG A 34 -1.16 -1.81 13.03
N GLU A 35 -1.24 -1.80 14.36
CA GLU A 35 -0.55 -0.80 15.18
C GLU A 35 0.96 -0.91 15.01
N GLU A 36 1.52 -2.13 15.02
CA GLU A 36 2.94 -2.35 14.78
C GLU A 36 3.36 -1.92 13.36
N LEU A 37 2.57 -2.26 12.33
CA LEU A 37 2.81 -1.79 10.95
C LEU A 37 2.84 -0.26 10.87
N GLN A 38 1.93 0.43 11.57
CA GLN A 38 1.92 1.88 11.62
C GLN A 38 3.23 2.43 12.22
N GLU A 39 3.75 1.83 13.31
CA GLU A 39 5.02 2.21 13.91
C GLU A 39 6.19 1.98 12.95
N LEU A 40 6.25 0.85 12.27
CA LEU A 40 7.30 0.53 11.29
C LEU A 40 7.30 1.50 10.10
N LEU A 41 6.12 1.89 9.62
CA LEU A 41 5.99 2.91 8.57
C LEU A 41 6.56 4.27 9.04
N TYR A 42 6.35 4.64 10.31
CA TYR A 42 6.92 5.85 10.90
C TYR A 42 8.43 5.74 11.19
N ASP A 43 8.95 4.54 11.41
CA ASP A 43 10.37 4.31 11.73
C ASP A 43 11.29 4.40 10.50
N GLY A 44 10.73 4.32 9.30
CA GLY A 44 11.48 4.56 8.05
C GLY A 44 11.00 3.78 6.85
N ALA A 45 10.20 2.72 7.03
CA ALA A 45 9.83 1.82 5.93
C ALA A 45 9.12 2.54 4.77
N TRP A 46 8.31 3.56 5.10
CA TRP A 46 7.65 4.40 4.12
C TRP A 46 8.62 5.27 3.32
N GLU A 47 9.59 5.89 4.00
CA GLU A 47 10.60 6.75 3.39
C GLU A 47 11.54 5.93 2.50
N ASP A 48 12.05 4.80 3.00
CA ASP A 48 12.94 3.90 2.26
C ASP A 48 12.29 3.35 0.98
N ALA A 49 11.01 2.95 1.07
CA ALA A 49 10.27 2.49 -0.10
C ALA A 49 10.02 3.65 -1.09
N PHE A 50 9.74 4.86 -0.58
CA PHE A 50 9.53 6.02 -1.45
C PHE A 50 10.81 6.40 -2.21
N GLU A 51 11.96 6.42 -1.52
CA GLU A 51 13.26 6.70 -2.13
C GLU A 51 13.59 5.71 -3.25
N GLN A 52 13.30 4.42 -3.06
CA GLN A 52 13.48 3.43 -4.12
C GLN A 52 12.46 3.59 -5.27
N TRP A 53 11.21 3.92 -4.95
CA TRP A 53 10.16 4.09 -5.96
C TRP A 53 10.47 5.26 -6.90
N ILE A 54 10.91 6.40 -6.37
CA ILE A 54 11.19 7.59 -7.19
C ILE A 54 12.32 7.38 -8.20
N GLU A 55 13.21 6.41 -8.00
CA GLU A 55 14.28 6.09 -8.95
C GLU A 55 13.79 5.40 -10.23
N THR A 56 12.67 4.68 -10.13
CA THR A 56 12.22 3.76 -11.17
C THR A 56 10.81 4.06 -11.69
N THR A 57 10.04 4.87 -10.96
CA THR A 57 8.65 5.17 -11.28
C THR A 57 8.48 5.80 -12.67
N PRO A 58 7.44 5.40 -13.43
CA PRO A 58 7.06 6.08 -14.65
C PRO A 58 6.26 7.37 -14.40
N VAL A 59 5.92 7.68 -13.14
CA VAL A 59 5.17 8.88 -12.76
C VAL A 59 6.02 10.13 -12.98
N GLU A 60 5.45 11.11 -13.67
CA GLU A 60 6.11 12.40 -13.92
C GLU A 60 5.77 13.41 -12.81
N GLU A 61 6.58 14.46 -12.64
CA GLU A 61 6.35 15.50 -11.63
C GLU A 61 4.93 16.10 -11.72
N ALA A 62 4.43 16.36 -12.93
CA ALA A 62 3.08 16.90 -13.12
C ALA A 62 1.98 15.92 -12.67
N ASP A 63 2.22 14.61 -12.78
CA ASP A 63 1.26 13.61 -12.31
C ASP A 63 1.34 13.47 -10.78
N TRP A 64 2.54 13.62 -10.21
CA TRP A 64 2.76 13.61 -8.77
C TRP A 64 2.12 14.81 -8.05
N GLU A 65 2.12 15.99 -8.65
CA GLU A 65 1.43 17.15 -8.06
C GLU A 65 -0.08 16.89 -7.93
N ILE A 66 -0.69 16.18 -8.89
CA ILE A 66 -2.10 15.77 -8.80
C ILE A 66 -2.31 14.79 -7.63
N VAL A 67 -1.41 13.83 -7.46
CA VAL A 67 -1.44 12.87 -6.34
C VAL A 67 -1.41 13.61 -5.01
N ARG A 68 -0.55 14.64 -4.89
CA ARG A 68 -0.42 15.48 -3.69
C ARG A 68 -1.66 16.34 -3.46
N ASP A 69 -2.15 17.03 -4.48
CA ASP A 69 -3.31 17.93 -4.38
C ASP A 69 -4.58 17.18 -3.98
N LEU A 70 -4.72 15.94 -4.43
CA LEU A 70 -5.83 15.05 -4.06
C LEU A 70 -5.60 14.29 -2.74
N GLY A 71 -4.43 14.43 -2.12
CA GLY A 71 -4.09 13.72 -0.88
C GLY A 71 -4.19 12.20 -1.02
N LEU A 72 -3.84 11.65 -2.19
CA LEU A 72 -3.99 10.22 -2.44
C LEU A 72 -3.06 9.40 -1.53
N THR A 73 -1.83 9.87 -1.28
CA THR A 73 -0.86 9.11 -0.46
C THR A 73 -1.34 8.86 0.97
N SER A 74 -2.19 9.73 1.53
CA SER A 74 -2.76 9.54 2.87
C SER A 74 -3.88 8.50 2.92
N GLN A 75 -4.34 8.01 1.76
CA GLN A 75 -5.40 7.01 1.64
C GLN A 75 -4.86 5.59 1.42
N PHE A 76 -3.53 5.42 1.38
CA PHE A 76 -2.96 4.08 1.43
C PHE A 76 -3.32 3.41 2.74
N ASP A 77 -3.44 2.10 2.65
CA ASP A 77 -3.67 1.26 3.81
C ASP A 77 -2.88 -0.03 3.69
N PHE A 78 -2.45 -0.57 4.83
CA PHE A 78 -1.57 -1.72 4.92
C PHE A 78 -2.05 -2.65 6.04
N PHE A 79 -1.88 -3.95 5.83
CA PHE A 79 -2.32 -4.97 6.77
C PHE A 79 -1.45 -6.21 6.66
N TRP A 80 -1.44 -7.02 7.73
CA TRP A 80 -0.77 -8.31 7.70
C TRP A 80 -1.72 -9.39 7.20
N ASP A 81 -1.30 -10.13 6.18
CA ASP A 81 -1.99 -11.30 5.66
C ASP A 81 -1.30 -12.55 6.23
N ASP A 82 -1.90 -13.14 7.27
CA ASP A 82 -1.34 -14.32 7.95
C ASP A 82 -1.37 -15.57 7.06
N PHE A 83 -2.38 -15.68 6.19
CA PHE A 83 -2.50 -16.81 5.29
C PHE A 83 -1.40 -16.82 4.22
N ALA A 84 -1.04 -15.64 3.72
CA ALA A 84 0.01 -15.49 2.70
C ALA A 84 1.38 -15.10 3.26
N ASP A 85 1.54 -15.03 4.59
CA ASP A 85 2.76 -14.61 5.30
C ASP A 85 3.40 -13.34 4.73
N ARG A 86 2.58 -12.31 4.48
CA ARG A 86 3.04 -11.08 3.82
C ARG A 86 2.28 -9.86 4.28
N VAL A 87 2.81 -8.69 3.94
CA VAL A 87 2.08 -7.43 4.07
C VAL A 87 1.21 -7.23 2.83
N GLY A 88 -0.09 -7.06 3.03
CA GLY A 88 -1.05 -6.64 2.02
C GLY A 88 -1.25 -5.12 2.05
N TYR A 89 -1.78 -4.57 0.96
CA TYR A 89 -2.07 -3.13 0.87
C TYR A 89 -3.34 -2.85 0.08
N HIS A 90 -3.96 -1.71 0.38
CA HIS A 90 -4.94 -1.06 -0.48
C HIS A 90 -4.35 0.23 -1.02
N ALA A 91 -4.09 0.25 -2.33
CA ALA A 91 -3.63 1.44 -3.01
C ALA A 91 -4.81 2.38 -3.29
N PRO A 92 -4.64 3.69 -3.07
CA PRO A 92 -5.56 4.70 -3.55
C PRO A 92 -5.51 4.77 -5.08
N GLY A 93 -6.59 5.26 -5.68
CA GLY A 93 -6.65 5.40 -7.12
C GLY A 93 -7.69 6.41 -7.56
N LEU A 94 -7.48 6.93 -8.76
CA LEU A 94 -8.44 7.78 -9.45
C LEU A 94 -9.56 6.89 -10.03
N PRO A 95 -10.85 7.21 -9.75
CA PRO A 95 -11.99 6.43 -10.24
C PRO A 95 -12.21 6.62 -11.74
N GLU A 96 -12.92 5.69 -12.39
CA GLU A 96 -13.20 5.76 -13.83
C GLU A 96 -14.03 6.99 -14.23
N ASP A 97 -14.93 7.44 -13.36
CA ASP A 97 -15.75 8.63 -13.58
C ASP A 97 -15.09 9.95 -13.11
N TRP A 98 -13.74 9.97 -13.01
CA TRP A 98 -12.95 11.15 -12.60
C TRP A 98 -13.31 12.43 -13.36
N LYS A 99 -13.67 12.30 -14.64
CA LYS A 99 -14.00 13.44 -15.51
C LYS A 99 -15.38 14.02 -15.21
N GLU A 100 -16.35 13.15 -14.92
CA GLU A 100 -17.70 13.56 -14.54
C GLU A 100 -17.71 14.20 -13.15
N ARG A 101 -16.79 13.76 -12.27
CA ARG A 101 -16.58 14.34 -10.94
C ARG A 101 -15.71 15.59 -10.92
N GLU A 102 -15.13 15.97 -12.06
CA GLU A 102 -14.23 17.12 -12.19
C GLU A 102 -13.12 17.13 -11.11
N LEU A 103 -12.55 15.95 -10.80
CA LEU A 103 -11.69 15.76 -9.61
C LEU A 103 -10.48 16.69 -9.58
N HIS A 104 -9.85 16.94 -10.72
CA HIS A 104 -8.69 17.81 -10.81
C HIS A 104 -8.60 18.41 -12.23
N PRO A 105 -8.31 19.71 -12.37
CA PRO A 105 -8.27 20.38 -13.68
C PRO A 105 -7.18 19.84 -14.61
N GLU A 106 -6.10 19.27 -14.08
CA GLU A 106 -4.97 18.72 -14.87
C GLU A 106 -5.14 17.24 -15.26
N LEU A 107 -6.23 16.60 -14.80
CA LEU A 107 -6.64 15.32 -15.35
C LEU A 107 -7.28 15.55 -16.71
N GLU A 108 -6.49 15.41 -17.76
CA GLU A 108 -6.93 15.69 -19.14
C GLU A 108 -7.08 14.41 -19.98
N SER A 109 -6.51 13.29 -19.52
CA SER A 109 -6.44 12.06 -20.30
C SER A 109 -6.46 10.80 -19.44
N TRP A 110 -6.99 9.71 -20.02
CA TRP A 110 -6.95 8.37 -19.44
C TRP A 110 -5.53 7.84 -19.25
N SER A 111 -4.60 8.20 -20.13
CA SER A 111 -3.20 7.78 -20.01
C SER A 111 -2.56 8.34 -18.73
N ARG A 112 -2.86 9.58 -18.37
CA ARG A 112 -2.41 10.19 -17.11
C ARG A 112 -3.01 9.48 -15.91
N VAL A 113 -4.32 9.26 -15.92
CA VAL A 113 -5.03 8.52 -14.86
C VAL A 113 -4.44 7.12 -14.65
N SER A 114 -4.23 6.39 -15.74
CA SER A 114 -3.66 5.04 -15.69
C SER A 114 -2.23 5.03 -15.15
N ARG A 115 -1.42 6.03 -15.50
CA ARG A 115 -0.04 6.13 -15.02
C ARG A 115 0.01 6.45 -13.52
N ILE A 116 -0.85 7.37 -13.05
CA ILE A 116 -1.00 7.67 -11.62
C ILE A 116 -1.40 6.41 -10.86
N ASN A 117 -2.47 5.73 -11.28
CA ASN A 117 -2.96 4.54 -10.60
C ASN A 117 -1.91 3.42 -10.60
N ALA A 118 -1.26 3.15 -11.74
CA ALA A 118 -0.19 2.15 -11.82
C ALA A 118 0.97 2.51 -10.89
N GLY A 119 1.42 3.76 -10.89
CA GLY A 119 2.51 4.22 -10.03
C GLY A 119 2.17 4.09 -8.53
N LEU A 120 0.93 4.38 -8.13
CA LEU A 120 0.48 4.20 -6.74
C LEU A 120 0.40 2.71 -6.36
N THR A 121 -0.08 1.85 -7.26
CA THR A 121 -0.03 0.39 -7.04
C THR A 121 1.41 -0.10 -6.87
N GLU A 122 2.33 0.33 -7.74
CA GLU A 122 3.75 -0.04 -7.65
C GLU A 122 4.39 0.46 -6.35
N PHE A 123 4.05 1.67 -5.91
CA PHE A 123 4.55 2.21 -4.64
C PHE A 123 4.05 1.41 -3.44
N GLY A 124 2.75 1.08 -3.39
CA GLY A 124 2.19 0.25 -2.31
C GLY A 124 2.85 -1.13 -2.24
N GLN A 125 3.09 -1.77 -3.38
CA GLN A 125 3.82 -3.04 -3.43
C GLN A 125 5.22 -2.91 -2.86
N LEU A 126 5.95 -1.86 -3.23
CA LEU A 126 7.32 -1.66 -2.76
C LEU A 126 7.39 -1.40 -1.26
N VAL A 127 6.41 -0.68 -0.69
CA VAL A 127 6.28 -0.52 0.77
C VAL A 127 6.10 -1.88 1.44
N CYS A 128 5.24 -2.76 0.91
CA CYS A 128 5.08 -4.11 1.43
C CYS A 128 6.38 -4.93 1.37
N ASP A 129 7.10 -4.82 0.25
CA ASP A 129 8.37 -5.54 0.04
C ASP A 129 9.43 -5.09 1.05
N VAL A 130 9.59 -3.77 1.24
CA VAL A 130 10.52 -3.17 2.22
C VAL A 130 10.14 -3.53 3.64
N LEU A 131 8.85 -3.43 4.00
CA LEU A 131 8.36 -3.84 5.31
C LEU A 131 8.73 -5.30 5.60
N LYS A 132 8.43 -6.21 4.67
CA LYS A 132 8.68 -7.65 4.87
C LYS A 132 10.17 -8.01 4.86
N SER A 133 11.01 -7.31 4.10
CA SER A 133 12.44 -7.66 4.00
C SER A 133 13.32 -7.03 5.08
N GLU A 134 13.05 -5.76 5.44
CA GLU A 134 13.96 -4.98 6.30
C GLU A 134 13.40 -4.72 7.71
N TYR A 135 12.08 -4.73 7.90
CA TYR A 135 11.43 -4.24 9.13
C TYR A 135 10.66 -5.31 9.91
N ILE A 136 10.25 -6.41 9.27
CA ILE A 136 9.40 -7.45 9.86
C ILE A 136 10.13 -8.78 9.93
N ASP A 137 10.31 -9.29 11.15
CA ASP A 137 10.77 -10.66 11.44
C ASP A 137 9.62 -11.62 11.79
N TRP A 138 8.36 -11.21 11.56
CA TRP A 138 7.19 -12.04 11.86
C TRP A 138 7.08 -13.22 10.88
N GLU A 139 6.79 -14.39 11.43
CA GLU A 139 6.36 -15.57 10.69
C GLU A 139 4.98 -16.00 11.20
N SER A 140 4.12 -16.46 10.31
CA SER A 140 2.84 -17.09 10.68
C SER A 140 3.13 -18.26 11.59
N SER A 141 2.53 -18.26 12.77
CA SER A 141 2.61 -19.37 13.73
C SER A 141 1.66 -20.52 13.35
N PHE A 142 1.40 -20.74 12.07
CA PHE A 142 0.57 -21.85 11.60
C PHE A 142 1.23 -23.18 11.97
N GLU A 143 0.79 -23.75 13.09
CA GLU A 143 1.17 -25.09 13.52
C GLU A 143 0.17 -26.07 12.90
N PRO A 144 0.58 -26.90 11.91
CA PRO A 144 -0.34 -27.86 11.30
C PRO A 144 -0.88 -28.80 12.37
N PRO A 145 -2.17 -29.18 12.32
CA PRO A 145 -2.75 -30.09 13.30
C PRO A 145 -1.99 -31.42 13.30
N GLU A 146 -1.57 -31.87 14.50
CA GLU A 146 -0.82 -33.12 14.71
C GLU A 146 -1.59 -34.39 14.27
N ASP A 147 -2.88 -34.25 13.97
CA ASP A 147 -3.81 -35.31 13.56
C ASP A 147 -3.95 -35.36 12.02
N LEU A 148 -2.83 -35.37 11.29
CA LEU A 148 -2.86 -35.77 9.88
C LEU A 148 -3.13 -37.28 9.81
N PRO A 149 -4.24 -37.74 9.18
CA PRO A 149 -4.50 -39.16 9.05
C PRO A 149 -3.40 -39.80 8.20
N ASP A 150 -2.78 -40.87 8.71
CA ASP A 150 -1.94 -41.76 7.90
C ASP A 150 -2.78 -42.29 6.73
N PHE A 151 -2.42 -41.89 5.51
CA PHE A 151 -2.96 -42.49 4.30
C PHE A 151 -2.20 -43.80 4.05
N GLU A 152 -2.78 -44.94 4.43
CA GLU A 152 -2.37 -46.29 3.98
C GLU A 152 -2.83 -46.61 2.56
#